data_AF-A0A0B7N0P6-F1
#
_entry.id   AF-A0A0B7N0P6-F1
#
_cell.length_a   1.000
_cell.length_b   1.000
_cell.length_c   1.000
_cell.angle_alpha   90.00
_cell.angle_beta   90.00
_cell.angle_gamma   90.00
#
_symmetry.space_group_name_H-M   'P 1'
#
loop_
_entity.id
_entity.type
_entity.pdbx_description
1 polymer ?
#
loop_
_entity_poly.entity_id
_entity_poly.type
_entity_poly.pdbx_seq_one_letter_code
_entity_poly.pdbx_strand_id
1 'polypeptide(L)'
;MPHKRAKASVRKARQKEKDMPVSKDDAKIEDTPKGFSRLLRFKEMAIKRQQEKKEAKKNTDALTTKKNISIQPGERMKDFVQRVESEFQSDMIEAQKKSKPTSDRKKRNQETRKQKRAAKLQKELDLYGGRDFDDLKDNVKFGEVADAPPVLNKIPKARGRGKEMLEQKNKKALSIPDTTAKTAVLKKANGYESEEDENMKALKASHKRKIQNMSAAARIQLDNEREKVIEAYRAKKAKKMNDSVFN
;
A
#
# COMPACT_ATOMS: atom_id res chain seq x y z
N MET A 1 -11.80 5.98 13.10
CA MET A 1 -13.26 5.79 12.89
C MET A 1 -13.58 4.31 12.98
N PRO A 2 -14.61 3.90 13.75
CA PRO A 2 -15.01 2.51 13.82
C PRO A 2 -15.73 2.13 12.52
N HIS A 3 -15.19 1.17 11.76
CA HIS A 3 -15.86 0.64 10.58
C HIS A 3 -17.07 -0.20 11.04
N LYS A 4 -18.28 0.15 10.59
CA LYS A 4 -19.49 -0.67 10.82
C LYS A 4 -19.28 -2.05 10.20
N ARG A 5 -19.33 -3.09 11.04
CA ARG A 5 -19.27 -4.50 10.59
C ARG A 5 -20.55 -4.87 9.84
N ALA A 6 -20.45 -5.81 8.90
CA ALA A 6 -21.60 -6.35 8.19
C ALA A 6 -22.59 -7.03 9.16
N LYS A 7 -23.89 -7.01 8.79
CA LYS A 7 -24.97 -7.66 9.54
C LYS A 7 -24.66 -9.15 9.79
N ALA A 8 -25.10 -9.68 10.93
CA ALA A 8 -24.79 -11.04 11.35
C ALA A 8 -25.28 -12.10 10.35
N SER A 9 -26.43 -11.88 9.70
CA SER A 9 -26.96 -12.75 8.64
C SER A 9 -26.00 -12.89 7.46
N VAL A 10 -25.45 -11.77 6.99
CA VAL A 10 -24.47 -11.74 5.88
C VAL A 10 -23.18 -12.47 6.27
N ARG A 11 -22.77 -12.38 7.53
CA ARG A 11 -21.59 -13.10 8.03
C ARG A 11 -21.84 -14.61 8.10
N LYS A 12 -23.00 -15.05 8.61
CA LYS A 12 -23.38 -16.46 8.65
C LYS A 12 -23.56 -17.06 7.25
N ALA A 13 -24.16 -16.33 6.30
CA ALA A 13 -24.29 -16.77 4.91
C ALA A 13 -22.92 -16.98 4.25
N ARG A 14 -21.99 -16.03 4.42
CA ARG A 14 -20.61 -16.17 3.93
C ARG A 14 -19.83 -17.30 4.57
N GLN A 15 -20.14 -17.65 5.81
CA GLN A 15 -19.53 -18.78 6.50
C GLN A 15 -20.10 -20.10 5.98
N LYS A 16 -21.41 -20.18 5.77
CA LYS A 16 -22.08 -21.34 5.18
C LYS A 16 -21.63 -21.63 3.75
N GLU A 17 -21.42 -20.61 2.91
CA GLU A 17 -20.83 -20.77 1.57
C GLU A 17 -19.39 -21.31 1.61
N LYS A 18 -18.62 -20.95 2.65
CA LYS A 18 -17.28 -21.50 2.83
C LYS A 18 -17.34 -22.95 3.27
N ASP A 19 -18.25 -23.29 4.16
CA ASP A 19 -18.33 -24.62 4.79
C ASP A 19 -19.15 -25.65 4.00
N MET A 20 -19.54 -25.34 2.75
CA MET A 20 -20.20 -26.30 1.86
C MET A 20 -19.28 -27.49 1.56
N PRO A 21 -19.78 -28.73 1.67
CA PRO A 21 -19.02 -29.92 1.31
C PRO A 21 -18.71 -29.93 -0.19
N VAL A 22 -17.56 -30.49 -0.55
CA VAL A 22 -17.12 -30.66 -1.94
C VAL A 22 -18.07 -31.66 -2.62
N SER A 23 -18.58 -31.31 -3.80
CA SER A 23 -19.36 -32.24 -4.64
C SER A 23 -18.52 -33.48 -4.95
N LYS A 24 -19.14 -34.67 -4.89
CA LYS A 24 -18.48 -35.96 -5.12
C LYS A 24 -17.96 -36.12 -6.56
N ASP A 25 -18.40 -35.29 -7.50
CA ASP A 25 -17.99 -35.35 -8.90
C ASP A 25 -16.57 -34.80 -9.14
N ASP A 26 -16.00 -34.07 -8.18
CA ASP A 26 -14.68 -33.44 -8.29
C ASP A 26 -13.55 -34.25 -7.61
N ALA A 27 -13.82 -35.50 -7.22
CA ALA A 27 -12.87 -36.39 -6.54
C ALA A 27 -11.64 -36.77 -7.39
N LYS A 28 -11.45 -36.22 -8.59
CA LYS A 28 -10.28 -36.48 -9.45
C LYS A 28 -9.02 -35.71 -9.05
N ILE A 29 -9.08 -34.90 -7.98
CA ILE A 29 -7.94 -34.12 -7.47
C ILE A 29 -7.53 -34.66 -6.08
N GLU A 30 -7.41 -35.99 -5.95
CA GLU A 30 -7.12 -36.63 -4.65
C GLU A 30 -5.72 -36.28 -4.09
N ASP A 31 -4.78 -35.89 -4.96
CA ASP A 31 -3.38 -35.64 -4.56
C ASP A 31 -3.09 -34.17 -4.20
N THR A 32 -4.11 -33.31 -4.14
CA THR A 32 -3.92 -31.92 -3.70
C THR A 32 -4.44 -31.70 -2.28
N PRO A 33 -3.66 -31.07 -1.40
CA PRO A 33 -4.11 -30.79 -0.05
C PRO A 33 -5.36 -29.90 -0.10
N LYS A 34 -6.33 -30.20 0.77
CA LYS A 34 -7.68 -29.60 0.79
C LYS A 34 -7.69 -28.06 0.84
N GLY A 35 -6.64 -27.45 1.41
CA GLY A 35 -6.45 -26.01 1.41
C GLY A 35 -6.09 -25.43 0.03
N PHE A 36 -5.28 -26.16 -0.74
CA PHE A 36 -4.83 -25.78 -2.07
C PHE A 36 -5.93 -25.92 -3.13
N SER A 37 -6.68 -27.02 -3.12
CA SER A 37 -7.85 -27.19 -4.01
C SER A 37 -8.91 -26.09 -3.80
N ARG A 38 -9.06 -25.62 -2.56
CA ARG A 38 -9.93 -24.46 -2.24
C ARG A 38 -9.45 -23.17 -2.89
N LEU A 39 -8.14 -22.91 -2.89
CA LEU A 39 -7.56 -21.71 -3.49
C LEU A 39 -7.66 -21.72 -5.01
N LEU A 40 -7.40 -22.87 -5.65
CA LEU A 40 -7.57 -23.04 -7.10
C LEU A 40 -9.02 -22.74 -7.53
N ARG A 41 -10.00 -23.26 -6.79
CA ARG A 41 -11.43 -22.97 -7.06
C ARG A 41 -11.77 -21.50 -6.91
N PHE A 42 -11.22 -20.80 -5.91
CA PHE A 42 -11.44 -19.36 -5.79
C PHE A 42 -10.84 -18.59 -6.97
N LYS A 43 -9.69 -19.03 -7.50
CA LYS A 43 -9.05 -18.45 -8.69
C LYS A 43 -9.92 -18.71 -9.93
N GLU A 44 -10.37 -19.94 -10.14
CA GLU A 44 -11.26 -20.31 -11.24
C GLU A 44 -12.60 -19.57 -11.21
N MET A 45 -13.26 -19.50 -10.05
CA MET A 45 -14.49 -18.73 -9.90
C MET A 45 -14.27 -17.23 -10.13
N ALA A 46 -13.14 -16.67 -9.71
CA ALA A 46 -12.81 -15.28 -9.97
C ALA A 46 -12.58 -15.02 -11.47
N ILE A 47 -11.95 -15.96 -12.18
CA ILE A 47 -11.73 -15.88 -13.64
C ILE A 47 -13.06 -15.98 -14.38
N LYS A 48 -13.91 -16.98 -14.07
CA LYS A 48 -15.25 -17.12 -14.66
C LYS A 48 -16.08 -15.86 -14.46
N ARG A 49 -16.09 -15.31 -13.25
CA ARG A 49 -16.81 -14.06 -12.94
C ARG A 49 -16.26 -12.83 -13.66
N GLN A 50 -14.98 -12.82 -14.03
CA GLN A 50 -14.40 -11.75 -14.86
C GLN A 50 -14.75 -11.92 -16.34
N GLN A 51 -14.78 -13.16 -16.85
CA GLN A 51 -15.19 -13.48 -18.22
C GLN A 51 -16.67 -13.15 -18.42
N GLU A 52 -17.55 -13.60 -17.54
CA GLU A 52 -19.00 -13.26 -17.54
C GLU A 52 -19.23 -11.75 -17.54
N LYS A 53 -18.43 -10.98 -16.77
CA LYS A 53 -18.52 -9.51 -16.76
C LYS A 53 -18.03 -8.86 -18.05
N LYS A 54 -17.05 -9.44 -18.73
CA LYS A 54 -16.55 -8.94 -20.02
C LYS A 54 -17.55 -9.25 -21.13
N GLU A 55 -18.13 -10.43 -21.11
CA GLU A 55 -19.17 -10.86 -22.06
C GLU A 55 -20.46 -10.06 -21.87
N ALA A 56 -20.91 -9.85 -20.62
CA ALA A 56 -22.06 -9.00 -20.33
C ALA A 56 -21.88 -7.56 -20.85
N LYS A 57 -20.67 -6.99 -20.76
CA LYS A 57 -20.37 -5.65 -21.28
C LYS A 57 -20.35 -5.57 -22.80
N LYS A 58 -19.79 -6.58 -23.47
CA LYS A 58 -19.80 -6.66 -24.94
C LYS A 58 -21.23 -6.79 -25.48
N ASN A 59 -22.08 -7.54 -24.77
CA ASN A 59 -23.49 -7.67 -25.12
C ASN A 59 -24.28 -6.38 -24.84
N THR A 60 -23.95 -5.59 -23.81
CA THR A 60 -24.63 -4.31 -23.58
C THR A 60 -24.29 -3.26 -24.64
N ASP A 61 -23.04 -3.16 -25.08
CA ASP A 61 -22.61 -2.16 -26.08
C ASP A 61 -23.16 -2.45 -27.49
N ALA A 62 -23.36 -3.73 -27.83
CA ALA A 62 -24.03 -4.13 -29.07
C ALA A 62 -25.56 -3.95 -29.02
N LEU A 63 -26.15 -3.93 -27.82
CA LEU A 63 -27.59 -3.81 -27.63
C LEU A 63 -28.05 -2.36 -27.56
N THR A 64 -27.24 -1.40 -27.08
CA THR A 64 -27.63 0.02 -26.98
C THR A 64 -27.81 0.72 -28.34
N THR A 65 -27.21 0.20 -29.41
CA THR A 65 -27.30 0.79 -30.76
C THR A 65 -28.49 0.28 -31.60
N LYS A 66 -29.28 -0.69 -31.11
CA LYS A 66 -30.45 -1.23 -31.83
C LYS A 66 -31.62 -1.58 -30.90
N LYS A 67 -32.25 -0.60 -30.24
CA LYS A 67 -33.41 -0.86 -29.37
C LYS A 67 -34.68 -0.19 -29.85
N ASN A 68 -35.24 -0.69 -30.94
CA ASN A 68 -36.66 -0.50 -31.21
C ASN A 68 -37.42 -1.46 -30.27
N ILE A 69 -37.71 -1.02 -29.04
CA ILE A 69 -38.41 -1.84 -28.05
C ILE A 69 -39.90 -1.85 -28.40
N SER A 70 -40.34 -2.88 -29.12
CA SER A 70 -41.75 -3.18 -29.34
C SER A 70 -42.28 -4.18 -28.30
N ILE A 71 -43.60 -4.24 -28.17
CA ILE A 71 -44.31 -5.22 -27.35
C ILE A 71 -44.10 -6.61 -27.98
N GLN A 72 -43.66 -7.58 -27.19
CA GLN A 72 -43.51 -8.96 -27.65
C GLN A 72 -44.88 -9.65 -27.75
N PRO A 73 -45.08 -10.59 -28.69
CA PRO A 73 -46.36 -11.30 -28.80
C PRO A 73 -46.64 -12.09 -27.52
N GLY A 74 -47.81 -11.85 -26.91
CA GLY A 74 -48.22 -12.48 -25.63
C GLY A 74 -47.70 -11.79 -24.37
N GLU A 75 -46.92 -10.72 -24.49
CA GLU A 75 -46.48 -9.89 -23.35
C GLU A 75 -47.65 -9.03 -22.84
N ARG A 76 -47.87 -9.01 -21.51
CA ARG A 76 -48.80 -8.05 -20.90
C ARG A 76 -48.17 -6.66 -20.89
N MET A 77 -48.98 -5.62 -20.98
CA MET A 77 -48.50 -4.24 -20.97
C MET A 77 -47.63 -3.91 -19.75
N LYS A 78 -47.95 -4.48 -18.58
CA LYS A 78 -47.17 -4.31 -17.35
C LYS A 78 -45.73 -4.85 -17.49
N ASP A 79 -45.59 -6.00 -18.12
CA ASP A 79 -44.29 -6.68 -18.27
C ASP A 79 -43.42 -5.94 -19.30
N PHE A 80 -44.06 -5.43 -20.36
CA PHE A 80 -43.42 -4.54 -21.34
C PHE A 80 -42.84 -3.28 -20.67
N VAL A 81 -43.63 -2.59 -19.84
CA VAL A 81 -43.18 -1.39 -19.12
C VAL A 81 -42.01 -1.72 -18.20
N GLN A 82 -42.08 -2.82 -17.44
CA GLN A 82 -41.00 -3.22 -16.55
C GLN A 82 -39.70 -3.53 -17.31
N ARG A 83 -39.79 -4.19 -18.47
CA ARG A 83 -38.65 -4.48 -19.34
C ARG A 83 -38.04 -3.18 -19.87
N VAL A 84 -38.84 -2.28 -20.42
CA VAL A 84 -38.43 -0.95 -20.86
C VAL A 84 -37.70 -0.20 -19.74
N GLU A 85 -38.29 -0.12 -18.55
CA GLU A 85 -37.67 0.55 -17.40
C GLU A 85 -36.33 -0.07 -17.01
N SER A 86 -36.23 -1.40 -16.98
CA SER A 86 -34.98 -2.10 -16.66
C SER A 86 -33.87 -1.83 -17.68
N GLU A 87 -34.23 -1.73 -18.96
CA GLU A 87 -33.30 -1.46 -20.05
C GLU A 87 -32.76 -0.03 -20.01
N PHE A 88 -33.58 0.95 -19.63
CA PHE A 88 -33.17 2.35 -19.49
C PHE A 88 -32.65 2.72 -18.09
N GLN A 89 -32.71 1.79 -17.13
CA GLN A 89 -32.32 2.06 -15.74
C GLN A 89 -30.85 2.50 -15.63
N SER A 90 -29.95 1.88 -16.40
CA SER A 90 -28.53 2.26 -16.41
C SER A 90 -28.35 3.70 -16.88
N ASP A 91 -29.02 4.06 -17.96
CA ASP A 91 -28.89 5.36 -18.62
C ASP A 91 -29.48 6.45 -17.73
N MET A 92 -30.62 6.17 -17.09
CA MET A 92 -31.22 7.05 -16.08
C MET A 92 -30.27 7.27 -14.89
N ILE A 93 -29.64 6.21 -14.37
CA ILE A 93 -28.66 6.31 -13.28
C ILE A 93 -27.44 7.13 -13.73
N GLU A 94 -26.97 6.95 -14.96
CA GLU A 94 -25.84 7.72 -15.50
C GLU A 94 -26.19 9.19 -15.70
N ALA A 95 -27.35 9.50 -16.27
CA ALA A 95 -27.86 10.86 -16.41
C ALA A 95 -27.98 11.54 -15.03
N GLN A 96 -28.52 10.85 -14.02
CA GLN A 96 -28.58 11.35 -12.65
C GLN A 96 -27.20 11.58 -12.01
N LYS A 97 -26.18 10.77 -12.36
CA LYS A 97 -24.81 10.98 -11.88
C LYS A 97 -24.15 12.16 -12.58
N LYS A 98 -24.41 12.35 -13.87
CA LYS A 98 -23.91 13.46 -14.70
C LYS A 98 -24.56 14.80 -14.28
N SER A 99 -25.85 14.79 -13.96
CA SER A 99 -26.60 16.00 -13.57
C SER A 99 -26.23 16.51 -12.18
N LYS A 100 -25.78 15.64 -11.27
CA LYS A 100 -25.35 16.04 -9.93
C LYS A 100 -23.95 16.64 -9.99
N PRO A 101 -23.76 17.96 -9.74
CA PRO A 101 -22.44 18.55 -9.70
C PRO A 101 -21.65 17.91 -8.55
N THR A 102 -20.61 17.16 -8.90
CA THR A 102 -19.63 16.72 -7.90
C THR A 102 -18.73 17.90 -7.58
N SER A 103 -18.78 18.38 -6.33
CA SER A 103 -17.87 19.43 -5.84
C SER A 103 -16.42 19.09 -6.23
N ASP A 104 -15.67 20.10 -6.67
CA ASP A 104 -14.27 19.94 -7.11
C ASP A 104 -13.40 19.27 -6.05
N ARG A 105 -13.72 19.45 -4.77
CA ARG A 105 -13.07 18.76 -3.66
C ARG A 105 -13.24 17.23 -3.74
N LYS A 106 -14.40 16.74 -4.14
CA LYS A 106 -14.66 15.30 -4.34
C LYS A 106 -13.93 14.76 -5.58
N LYS A 107 -13.88 15.51 -6.67
CA LYS A 107 -13.12 15.17 -7.89
C LYS A 107 -11.62 15.02 -7.57
N ARG A 108 -11.00 16.04 -6.97
CA ARG A 108 -9.60 16.03 -6.51
C ARG A 108 -9.32 14.86 -5.54
N ASN A 109 -10.22 14.58 -4.60
CA ASN A 109 -10.06 13.44 -3.68
C ASN A 109 -10.15 12.08 -4.39
N GLN A 110 -10.95 11.96 -5.45
CA GLN A 110 -11.05 10.73 -6.23
C GLN A 110 -9.81 10.54 -7.09
N GLU A 111 -9.32 11.60 -7.72
CA GLU A 111 -8.08 11.60 -8.51
C GLU A 111 -6.87 11.24 -7.64
N THR A 112 -6.70 11.89 -6.49
CA THR A 112 -5.62 11.56 -5.54
C THR A 112 -5.70 10.11 -5.06
N ARG A 113 -6.91 9.55 -4.88
CA ARG A 113 -7.08 8.12 -4.55
C ARG A 113 -6.69 7.21 -5.71
N LYS A 114 -7.04 7.57 -6.95
CA LYS A 114 -6.64 6.84 -8.15
C LYS A 114 -5.11 6.86 -8.32
N GLN A 115 -4.48 8.02 -8.20
CA GLN A 115 -3.03 8.20 -8.24
C GLN A 115 -2.33 7.38 -7.15
N LYS A 116 -2.81 7.40 -5.90
CA LYS A 116 -2.25 6.58 -4.82
C LYS A 116 -2.35 5.09 -5.08
N ARG A 117 -3.39 4.61 -5.77
CA ARG A 117 -3.51 3.20 -6.14
C ARG A 117 -2.53 2.86 -7.25
N ALA A 118 -2.45 3.68 -8.30
CA ALA A 118 -1.49 3.49 -9.39
C ALA A 118 -0.04 3.52 -8.88
N ALA A 119 0.32 4.49 -8.02
CA ALA A 119 1.66 4.60 -7.45
C ALA A 119 2.02 3.42 -6.53
N LYS A 120 1.04 2.79 -5.86
CA LYS A 120 1.29 1.55 -5.11
C LYS A 120 1.60 0.39 -6.04
N LEU A 121 0.81 0.25 -7.10
CA LEU A 121 0.99 -0.81 -8.08
C LEU A 121 2.32 -0.65 -8.82
N GLN A 122 2.71 0.57 -9.19
CA GLN A 122 4.03 0.86 -9.75
C GLN A 122 5.15 0.52 -8.76
N LYS A 123 5.04 0.92 -7.49
CA LYS A 123 6.03 0.55 -6.48
C LYS A 123 6.16 -0.96 -6.30
N GLU A 124 5.06 -1.70 -6.34
CA GLU A 124 5.08 -3.16 -6.28
C GLU A 124 5.78 -3.73 -7.53
N LEU A 125 5.48 -3.19 -8.71
CA LEU A 125 6.12 -3.59 -9.96
C LEU A 125 7.62 -3.25 -10.00
N ASP A 126 8.03 -2.08 -9.47
CA ASP A 126 9.43 -1.67 -9.38
C ASP A 126 10.21 -2.53 -8.37
N LEU A 127 9.59 -2.86 -7.23
CA LEU A 127 10.25 -3.60 -6.14
C LEU A 127 10.39 -5.10 -6.46
N TYR A 128 9.40 -5.67 -7.14
CA TYR A 128 9.34 -7.10 -7.48
C TYR A 128 9.59 -7.38 -8.97
N GLY A 129 9.92 -6.36 -9.75
CA GLY A 129 10.20 -6.47 -11.19
C GLY A 129 9.03 -7.01 -12.01
N GLY A 130 7.80 -7.00 -11.47
CA GLY A 130 6.64 -7.63 -12.09
C GLY A 130 6.72 -9.16 -12.20
N ARG A 131 7.67 -9.82 -11.54
CA ARG A 131 7.71 -11.28 -11.44
C ARG A 131 6.80 -11.72 -10.31
N ASP A 132 5.77 -12.49 -10.65
CA ASP A 132 4.91 -13.13 -9.66
C ASP A 132 5.69 -14.27 -8.97
N PHE A 133 5.22 -14.72 -7.80
CA PHE A 133 5.82 -15.84 -7.07
C PHE A 133 5.97 -17.11 -7.92
N ASP A 134 5.10 -17.27 -8.93
CA ASP A 134 5.10 -18.41 -9.86
C ASP A 134 6.29 -18.37 -10.85
N ASP A 135 6.87 -17.20 -11.13
CA ASP A 135 8.01 -17.03 -12.04
C ASP A 135 9.37 -17.11 -11.32
N LEU A 136 9.36 -17.17 -9.99
CA LEU A 136 10.57 -17.18 -9.17
C LEU A 136 11.11 -18.62 -9.08
N LYS A 137 11.98 -18.99 -10.03
CA LYS A 137 12.71 -20.26 -9.96
C LYS A 137 13.79 -20.21 -8.88
N ASP A 138 13.67 -21.11 -7.90
CA ASP A 138 14.69 -21.31 -6.87
C ASP A 138 15.84 -22.12 -7.47
N ASN A 139 16.99 -21.46 -7.69
CA ASN A 139 18.18 -22.08 -8.28
C ASN A 139 19.14 -22.63 -7.22
N VAL A 140 18.68 -22.86 -5.99
CA VAL A 140 19.50 -23.47 -4.93
C VAL A 140 19.81 -24.92 -5.29
N LYS A 141 21.10 -25.26 -5.36
CA LYS A 141 21.53 -26.63 -5.67
C LYS A 141 21.34 -27.51 -4.43
N PHE A 142 20.84 -28.72 -4.62
CA PHE A 142 20.69 -29.70 -3.55
C PHE A 142 22.07 -30.00 -2.93
N GLY A 143 22.24 -29.68 -1.65
CA GLY A 143 23.52 -29.83 -0.94
C GLY A 143 24.20 -28.51 -0.52
N GLU A 144 23.75 -27.35 -1.00
CA GLU A 144 24.07 -26.05 -0.39
C GLU A 144 23.33 -25.92 0.94
N VAL A 145 23.93 -26.46 2.02
CA VAL A 145 23.52 -26.14 3.38
C VAL A 145 24.06 -24.75 3.68
N ALA A 146 23.21 -23.82 4.10
CA ALA A 146 23.66 -22.51 4.55
C ALA A 146 24.66 -22.69 5.71
N ASP A 147 25.93 -22.33 5.49
CA ASP A 147 27.04 -22.50 6.45
C ASP A 147 26.76 -21.88 7.82
N ALA A 148 25.92 -20.85 7.88
CA ALA A 148 25.51 -20.23 9.12
C ALA A 148 24.00 -19.94 9.12
N PRO A 149 23.31 -20.11 10.25
CA PRO A 149 21.93 -19.67 10.38
C PRO A 149 21.83 -18.17 10.10
N PRO A 150 20.73 -17.69 9.49
CA PRO A 150 20.56 -16.29 9.17
C PRO A 150 20.67 -15.42 10.43
N VAL A 151 21.66 -14.52 10.45
CA VAL A 151 21.84 -13.58 11.55
C VAL A 151 20.88 -12.40 11.37
N LEU A 152 19.99 -12.20 12.34
CA LEU A 152 19.03 -11.09 12.34
C LEU A 152 19.75 -9.76 12.61
N ASN A 153 20.23 -9.09 11.56
CA ASN A 153 20.86 -7.76 11.67
C ASN A 153 19.88 -6.64 12.07
N LYS A 154 18.57 -6.88 11.93
CA LYS A 154 17.53 -5.94 12.38
C LYS A 154 17.02 -6.35 13.75
N ILE A 155 17.32 -5.52 14.74
CA ILE A 155 16.70 -5.61 16.05
C ILE A 155 15.18 -5.50 15.88
N PRO A 156 14.39 -6.46 16.40
CA PRO A 156 12.94 -6.42 16.27
C PRO A 156 12.40 -5.13 16.89
N LYS A 157 11.56 -4.42 16.12
CA LYS A 157 10.88 -3.21 16.60
C LYS A 157 9.86 -3.63 17.66
N ALA A 158 10.15 -3.32 18.92
CA ALA A 158 9.22 -3.56 20.01
C ALA A 158 7.90 -2.81 19.76
N ARG A 159 6.77 -3.53 19.88
CA ARG A 159 5.41 -2.98 19.76
C ARG A 159 4.71 -3.05 21.13
N GLY A 160 3.89 -2.06 21.45
CA GLY A 160 3.19 -1.98 22.74
C GLY A 160 4.13 -1.72 23.92
N ARG A 161 3.85 -2.34 25.08
CA ARG A 161 4.61 -2.17 26.34
C ARG A 161 6.10 -2.51 26.24
N GLY A 162 6.50 -3.30 25.23
CA GLY A 162 7.91 -3.59 24.96
C GLY A 162 8.72 -2.37 24.50
N LYS A 163 8.05 -1.35 23.92
CA LYS A 163 8.72 -0.12 23.47
C LYS A 163 9.16 0.75 24.65
N GLU A 164 8.32 0.87 25.67
CA GLU A 164 8.63 1.60 26.90
C GLU A 164 9.79 0.95 27.66
N MET A 165 9.79 -0.39 27.76
CA MET A 165 10.89 -1.14 28.38
C MET A 165 12.22 -0.99 27.63
N LEU A 166 12.19 -0.97 26.28
CA LEU A 166 13.39 -0.81 25.46
C LEU A 166 13.92 0.63 25.53
N GLU A 167 13.03 1.63 25.57
CA GLU A 167 13.40 3.03 25.80
C GLU A 167 13.96 3.25 27.22
N GLN A 168 13.40 2.59 28.25
CA GLN A 168 13.94 2.63 29.62
C GLN A 168 15.31 1.94 29.72
N LYS A 169 15.52 0.80 29.06
CA LYS A 169 16.84 0.14 29.00
C LYS A 169 17.87 0.98 28.28
N ASN A 170 17.50 1.62 27.16
CA ASN A 170 18.40 2.52 26.45
C ASN A 170 18.73 3.77 27.28
N LYS A 171 17.75 4.34 28.00
CA LYS A 171 17.97 5.44 28.94
C LYS A 171 18.88 5.03 30.11
N LYS A 172 18.72 3.80 30.62
CA LYS A 172 19.59 3.25 31.65
C LYS A 172 21.02 3.05 31.15
N ALA A 173 21.20 2.55 29.93
CA ALA A 173 22.52 2.41 29.31
C ALA A 173 23.20 3.77 29.06
N LEU A 174 22.44 4.80 28.69
CA LEU A 174 22.93 6.18 28.57
C LEU A 174 23.20 6.87 29.92
N SER A 175 22.64 6.33 31.02
CA SER A 175 22.84 6.85 32.38
C SER A 175 23.91 6.11 33.17
N ILE A 176 24.60 5.12 32.57
CA ILE A 176 25.83 4.60 33.14
C ILE A 176 26.90 5.65 32.82
N PRO A 177 27.40 6.42 33.81
CA PRO A 177 28.48 7.34 33.53
C PRO A 177 29.74 6.51 33.26
N ASP A 178 30.30 6.65 32.06
CA ASP A 178 31.69 6.28 31.81
C ASP A 178 32.54 6.90 32.92
N THR A 179 33.22 6.05 33.68
CA THR A 179 34.03 6.40 34.86
C THR A 179 35.34 7.12 34.48
N THR A 180 35.29 8.02 33.49
CA THR A 180 36.42 8.82 33.00
C THR A 180 36.10 10.32 32.86
N ALA A 181 35.04 10.81 33.52
CA ALA A 181 34.69 12.24 33.51
C ALA A 181 34.48 12.84 34.92
N LYS A 182 35.31 12.45 35.91
CA LYS A 182 35.36 13.07 37.24
C LYS A 182 36.13 14.41 37.21
N THR A 183 35.67 15.40 36.46
CA THR A 183 36.19 16.79 36.59
C THR A 183 35.21 17.89 36.13
N ALA A 184 33.97 17.59 35.74
CA ALA A 184 33.08 18.61 35.14
C ALA A 184 31.71 18.83 35.82
N VAL A 185 31.47 18.29 37.02
CA VAL A 185 30.12 18.35 37.67
C VAL A 185 30.07 19.23 38.94
N LEU A 186 31.03 20.11 39.14
CA LEU A 186 30.94 21.20 40.12
C LEU A 186 30.83 22.54 39.39
N LYS A 187 29.67 22.80 38.77
CA LYS A 187 29.21 24.15 38.34
C LYS A 187 27.81 24.03 37.66
N LYS A 188 26.78 23.78 38.46
CA LYS A 188 25.38 24.10 38.12
C LYS A 188 24.70 24.75 39.32
N ALA A 189 25.21 25.90 39.67
CA ALA A 189 24.54 26.90 40.48
C ALA A 189 25.09 28.25 40.03
N ASN A 190 24.59 28.75 38.89
CA ASN A 190 24.50 30.16 38.52
C ASN A 190 24.00 30.25 37.08
N GLY A 191 22.86 30.91 36.91
CA GLY A 191 22.25 31.16 35.61
C GLY A 191 23.05 32.21 34.86
N TYR A 192 23.60 31.80 33.72
CA TYR A 192 23.96 32.68 32.62
C TYR A 192 23.91 31.82 31.35
N GLU A 193 22.83 31.93 30.56
CA GLU A 193 22.75 31.27 29.26
C GLU A 193 23.71 32.01 28.32
N SER A 194 24.75 31.32 27.81
CA SER A 194 25.67 31.92 26.85
C SER A 194 25.03 32.00 25.47
N GLU A 195 25.40 33.01 24.67
CA GLU A 195 24.91 33.20 23.29
C GLU A 195 25.16 31.97 22.38
N GLU A 196 26.15 31.14 22.71
CA GLU A 196 26.43 29.88 22.03
C GLU A 196 25.32 28.83 22.23
N ASP A 197 24.68 28.83 23.40
CA ASP A 197 23.55 27.94 23.70
C ASP A 197 22.26 28.42 23.01
N GLU A 198 22.05 29.72 22.85
CA GLU A 198 20.96 30.25 22.03
C GLU A 198 21.14 29.89 20.55
N ASN A 199 22.36 30.00 20.02
CA ASN A 199 22.67 29.61 18.65
C ASN A 199 22.42 28.10 18.43
N MET A 200 22.80 27.27 19.41
CA MET A 200 22.51 25.83 19.37
C MET A 200 21.03 25.51 19.53
N LYS A 201 20.27 26.31 20.27
CA LYS A 201 18.81 26.19 20.43
C LYS A 201 18.08 26.62 19.15
N ALA A 202 18.54 27.68 18.49
CA ALA A 202 18.05 28.12 17.19
C ALA A 202 18.37 27.10 16.08
N LEU A 203 19.58 26.53 16.06
CA LEU A 203 19.97 25.45 15.15
C LEU A 203 19.16 24.16 15.37
N LYS A 204 18.89 23.80 16.62
CA LYS A 204 18.02 22.65 16.96
C LYS A 204 16.55 22.93 16.60
N ALA A 205 16.09 24.18 16.72
CA ALA A 205 14.75 24.59 16.33
C ALA A 205 14.56 24.64 14.81
N SER A 206 15.57 25.08 14.06
CA SER A 206 15.57 25.04 12.59
C SER A 206 15.60 23.60 12.06
N HIS A 207 16.37 22.71 12.68
CA HIS A 207 16.40 21.26 12.36
C HIS A 207 15.09 20.52 12.68
N LYS A 208 14.23 21.06 13.54
CA LYS A 208 12.89 20.51 13.81
C LYS A 208 11.82 20.99 12.84
N ARG A 209 12.12 21.97 11.96
CA ARG A 209 11.14 22.44 10.97
C ARG A 209 10.98 21.36 9.90
N LYS A 210 9.81 20.72 9.90
CA LYS A 210 9.43 19.78 8.84
C LYS A 210 9.40 20.56 7.52
N ILE A 211 9.99 19.99 6.47
CA ILE A 211 10.00 20.54 5.10
C ILE A 211 8.59 20.97 4.64
N GLN A 212 7.55 20.25 5.10
CA GLN A 212 6.14 20.53 4.82
C GLN A 212 5.63 21.88 5.36
N ASN A 213 6.28 22.44 6.38
CA ASN A 213 5.90 23.70 7.02
C ASN A 213 6.74 24.89 6.50
N MET A 214 7.57 24.69 5.48
CA MET A 214 8.43 25.74 4.92
C MET A 214 7.77 26.42 3.71
N SER A 215 8.11 27.70 3.52
CA SER A 215 7.76 28.46 2.32
C SER A 215 8.27 27.73 1.06
N ALA A 216 7.57 27.90 -0.06
CA ALA A 216 7.95 27.27 -1.32
C ALA A 216 9.37 27.66 -1.76
N ALA A 217 9.75 28.93 -1.60
CA ALA A 217 11.09 29.41 -1.93
C ALA A 217 12.18 28.72 -1.08
N ALA A 218 11.93 28.59 0.23
CA ALA A 218 12.87 27.95 1.16
C ALA A 218 13.01 26.43 0.89
N ARG A 219 11.96 25.77 0.39
CA ARG A 219 12.05 24.36 -0.03
C ARG A 219 12.92 24.18 -1.26
N ILE A 220 12.73 25.04 -2.26
CA ILE A 220 13.52 25.01 -3.51
C ILE A 220 15.02 25.22 -3.21
N GLN A 221 15.36 26.14 -2.29
CA GLN A 221 16.74 26.36 -1.88
C GLN A 221 17.38 25.11 -1.24
N LEU A 222 16.67 24.45 -0.31
CA LEU A 222 17.17 23.22 0.32
C LEU A 222 17.30 22.05 -0.67
N ASP A 223 16.36 21.94 -1.62
CA ASP A 223 16.42 20.90 -2.64
C ASP A 223 17.62 21.15 -3.59
N ASN A 224 17.87 22.40 -3.98
CA ASN A 224 19.04 22.77 -4.79
C ASN A 224 20.37 22.51 -4.05
N GLU A 225 20.44 22.83 -2.74
CA GLU A 225 21.61 22.51 -1.91
C GLU A 225 21.84 21.01 -1.80
N ARG A 226 20.76 20.24 -1.64
CA ARG A 226 20.81 18.78 -1.59
C ARG A 226 21.31 18.18 -2.91
N GLU A 227 20.87 18.69 -4.05
CA GLU A 227 21.35 18.25 -5.36
C GLU A 227 22.84 18.54 -5.53
N LYS A 228 23.32 19.75 -5.18
CA LYS A 228 24.74 20.08 -5.20
C LYS A 228 25.60 19.14 -4.35
N VAL A 229 25.14 18.78 -3.15
CA VAL A 229 25.84 17.83 -2.26
C VAL A 229 25.86 16.43 -2.86
N ILE A 230 24.77 15.98 -3.47
CA ILE A 230 24.69 14.68 -4.14
C ILE A 230 25.64 14.64 -5.34
N GLU A 231 25.70 15.69 -6.14
CA GLU A 231 26.63 15.80 -7.28
C GLU A 231 28.08 15.77 -6.83
N ALA A 232 28.43 16.55 -5.81
CA ALA A 232 29.78 16.53 -5.23
C ALA A 232 30.16 15.13 -4.71
N TYR A 233 29.22 14.45 -4.05
CA TYR A 233 29.43 13.08 -3.59
C TYR A 233 29.60 12.09 -4.76
N ARG A 234 28.78 12.21 -5.82
CA ARG A 234 28.89 11.38 -7.03
C ARG A 234 30.23 11.60 -7.73
N ALA A 235 30.67 12.84 -7.89
CA ALA A 235 31.95 13.18 -8.48
C ALA A 235 33.11 12.61 -7.66
N LYS A 236 33.07 12.75 -6.33
CA LYS A 236 34.08 12.18 -5.43
C LYS A 236 34.11 10.65 -5.49
N LYS A 237 32.94 10.02 -5.58
CA LYS A 237 32.81 8.57 -5.72
C LYS A 237 33.34 8.09 -7.08
N ALA A 238 33.04 8.79 -8.16
CA ALA A 238 33.54 8.48 -9.49
C ALA A 238 35.08 8.57 -9.56
N LYS A 239 35.67 9.63 -8.98
CA LYS A 239 37.14 9.75 -8.84
C LYS A 239 37.73 8.57 -8.07
N LYS A 240 37.14 8.22 -6.92
CA LYS A 240 37.59 7.07 -6.13
C LYS A 240 37.51 5.74 -6.89
N MET A 241 36.47 5.54 -7.72
CA MET A 241 36.35 4.34 -8.55
C MET A 241 37.40 4.33 -9.67
N ASN A 242 37.68 5.47 -10.31
CA ASN A 242 38.73 5.56 -11.32
C ASN A 242 40.12 5.32 -10.73
N ASP A 243 40.43 5.88 -9.56
CA ASP A 243 41.71 5.69 -8.87
C ASP A 243 41.89 4.23 -8.38
N SER A 244 40.79 3.50 -8.15
CA SER A 244 40.82 2.07 -7.77
C SER A 244 40.93 1.10 -8.95
N VAL A 245 40.78 1.59 -10.18
CA VAL A 245 40.88 0.78 -11.42
C VAL A 245 42.27 0.90 -12.06
N PHE A 246 43.05 1.92 -11.68
CA PHE A 246 44.40 2.18 -12.19
C PHE A 246 45.55 1.78 -11.23
N ASN A 247 45.22 1.20 -10.07
CA ASN A 247 46.18 0.51 -9.18
C ASN A 247 45.87 -0.98 -9.16
#